data_AF-A0A914Z809-F1
#
_entry.id   AF-A0A914Z809-F1
#
_cell.length_a   1.000
_cell.length_b   1.000
_cell.length_c   1.000
_cell.angle_alpha   90.00
_cell.angle_beta   90.00
_cell.angle_gamma   90.00
#
_symmetry.space_group_name_H-M   'P 1'
#
loop_
_entity.id
_entity.type
_entity.pdbx_description
1 polymer ?
#
loop_
_entity_poly.entity_id
_entity_poly.type
_entity_poly.pdbx_seq_one_letter_code
_entity_poly.pdbx_strand_id
1 'polypeptide(L)'
;MADDKYLYIGRDPIGVRPLFYGHTSTGALVFGSEVKCVEKLCDRLEYFPPGSCAQIPLHNPPTILPIQQYYAVPSVPERVMTLHTAQNAVRTILVNAVEKRLMGNRHFGFMLSGGLDSSLIATIASKLLTEKPIAFSVGFEDSPDLENARLGRNIKLILN
;
A
#
# COMPACT_ATOMS: atom_id res chain seq x y z
N MET A 1 15.20 -5.73 9.38
CA MET A 1 16.65 -5.45 9.20
C MET A 1 17.33 -5.82 10.50
N ALA A 2 18.57 -6.31 10.52
CA ALA A 2 19.26 -6.60 11.77
C ALA A 2 20.74 -6.21 11.67
N ASP A 3 21.35 -5.90 12.81
CA ASP A 3 22.79 -5.83 13.02
C ASP A 3 23.20 -6.83 14.11
N ASP A 4 24.46 -6.79 14.58
CA ASP A 4 24.98 -7.73 15.58
C ASP A 4 24.27 -7.66 16.95
N LYS A 5 23.55 -6.57 17.23
CA LYS A 5 22.93 -6.30 18.54
C LYS A 5 21.41 -6.24 18.47
N TYR A 6 20.86 -5.78 17.36
CA TYR A 6 19.47 -5.41 17.24
C TYR A 6 18.79 -5.93 15.98
N LEU A 7 17.54 -6.36 16.16
CA LEU A 7 16.54 -6.48 15.12
C LEU A 7 15.73 -5.18 15.04
N TYR A 8 15.62 -4.64 13.82
CA TYR A 8 14.82 -3.47 13.50
C TYR A 8 13.58 -3.91 12.70
N ILE A 9 12.41 -3.55 13.24
CA ILE A 9 11.10 -3.76 12.63
C ILE A 9 10.49 -2.39 12.36
N GLY A 10 9.89 -2.21 11.19
CA GLY A 10 9.20 -0.98 10.82
C GLY A 10 8.04 -1.28 9.89
N ARG A 11 6.97 -0.51 10.04
CA ARG A 11 5.79 -0.59 9.19
C ARG A 11 5.45 0.77 8.61
N ASP A 12 5.10 0.77 7.33
CA ASP A 12 4.87 1.98 6.55
C ASP A 12 3.82 2.92 7.18
N PRO A 13 3.85 4.23 6.86
CA PRO A 13 3.05 5.28 7.51
C PRO A 13 1.56 4.98 7.71
N ILE A 14 0.93 4.32 6.74
CA ILE A 14 -0.51 4.04 6.73
C ILE A 14 -0.83 2.54 6.75
N GLY A 15 0.20 1.67 6.76
CA GLY A 15 0.06 0.23 6.86
C GLY A 15 -0.40 -0.45 5.57
N VAL A 16 -0.03 0.09 4.39
CA VAL A 16 -0.30 -0.50 3.07
C VAL A 16 0.15 -1.96 3.03
N ARG A 17 1.30 -2.27 3.64
CA ARG A 17 1.78 -3.65 3.78
C ARG A 17 1.42 -4.18 5.18
N PRO A 18 0.69 -5.30 5.28
CA PRO A 18 0.40 -5.93 6.55
C PRO A 18 1.67 -6.47 7.21
N LEU A 19 1.68 -6.43 8.54
CA LEU A 19 2.74 -6.99 9.38
C LEU A 19 2.12 -7.47 10.69
N PHE A 20 2.29 -8.75 10.99
CA PHE A 20 1.82 -9.43 12.18
C PHE A 20 3.02 -9.97 12.96
N TYR A 21 2.89 -10.05 14.28
CA TYR A 21 3.92 -10.61 15.15
C TYR A 21 3.31 -11.33 16.35
N GLY A 22 4.12 -12.12 17.05
CA GLY A 22 3.73 -12.82 18.27
C GLY A 22 4.94 -13.51 18.89
N HIS A 23 4.71 -14.19 20.02
CA HIS A 23 5.75 -15.00 20.67
C HIS A 23 5.36 -16.47 20.65
N THR A 24 6.32 -17.34 20.37
CA THR A 24 6.16 -18.79 20.53
C THR A 24 6.04 -19.17 22.00
N SER A 25 5.64 -20.42 22.27
CA SER A 25 5.63 -20.98 23.63
C SER A 25 7.02 -21.02 24.29
N THR A 26 8.10 -20.99 23.50
CA THR A 26 9.48 -20.88 23.97
C THR A 26 9.96 -19.43 24.15
N GLY A 27 9.09 -18.44 23.91
CA GLY A 27 9.38 -17.02 24.03
C GLY A 27 10.09 -16.41 22.81
N ALA A 28 10.25 -17.14 21.71
CA ALA A 28 10.87 -16.60 20.51
C ALA A 28 9.90 -15.65 19.79
N LEU A 29 10.41 -14.49 19.36
CA LEU A 29 9.65 -13.55 18.55
C LEU A 29 9.49 -14.07 17.12
N VAL A 30 8.25 -14.11 16.62
CA VAL A 30 7.92 -14.45 15.24
C VAL A 30 7.14 -13.30 14.59
N PHE A 31 7.34 -13.07 13.30
CA PHE A 31 6.63 -12.05 12.54
C PHE A 31 6.45 -12.47 11.07
N GLY A 32 5.43 -11.92 10.41
CA GLY A 32 5.10 -12.26 9.04
C GLY A 32 4.15 -11.25 8.39
N SER A 33 4.14 -11.22 7.05
CA SER A 33 3.24 -10.35 6.28
C SER A 33 1.79 -10.83 6.28
N GLU A 34 1.55 -12.10 6.63
CA GLU A 34 0.23 -12.72 6.63
C GLU A 34 0.00 -13.49 7.93
N VAL A 35 -1.25 -13.48 8.40
CA VAL A 35 -1.68 -14.18 9.62
C VAL A 35 -1.32 -15.66 9.56
N LYS A 36 -1.61 -16.32 8.42
CA LYS A 36 -1.39 -17.76 8.21
C LYS A 36 0.06 -18.23 8.44
N CYS A 37 1.02 -17.32 8.33
CA CYS A 37 2.44 -17.63 8.53
C CYS A 37 2.86 -17.61 10.01
N VAL A 38 2.05 -16.99 10.88
CA VAL A 38 2.42 -16.69 12.26
C VAL A 38 1.47 -17.35 13.25
N GLU A 39 0.17 -17.42 12.93
CA GLU A 39 -0.90 -17.86 13.86
C GLU A 39 -0.69 -19.23 14.50
N LYS A 40 0.01 -20.15 13.81
CA LYS A 40 0.29 -21.50 14.30
C LYS A 40 1.55 -21.60 15.14
N LEU A 41 2.34 -20.54 15.18
CA LEU A 41 3.64 -20.49 15.85
C LEU A 41 3.57 -19.73 17.18
N CYS A 42 2.55 -18.90 17.38
CA CYS A 42 2.41 -18.09 18.58
C CYS A 42 1.13 -18.38 19.36
N ASP A 43 1.20 -18.23 20.68
CA ASP A 43 0.02 -18.35 21.56
C ASP A 43 -0.90 -17.13 21.42
N ARG A 44 -0.30 -15.97 21.11
CA ARG A 44 -0.99 -14.71 20.86
C ARG A 44 -0.43 -14.02 19.62
N LEU A 45 -1.33 -13.73 18.68
CA LEU A 45 -1.05 -12.94 17.49
C LEU A 45 -1.38 -11.47 17.73
N GLU A 46 -0.49 -10.59 17.30
CA GLU A 46 -0.65 -9.15 17.35
C GLU A 46 -0.41 -8.52 15.97
N TYR A 47 -1.04 -7.37 15.75
CA TYR A 47 -0.87 -6.57 14.54
C TYR A 47 0.12 -5.45 14.81
N PHE A 48 1.22 -5.41 14.06
CA PHE A 48 2.23 -4.37 14.25
C PHE A 48 1.66 -3.03 13.78
N PRO A 49 1.59 -1.97 14.60
CA PRO A 49 0.87 -0.75 14.25
C PRO A 49 1.48 -0.04 13.03
N PRO A 50 0.66 0.54 12.13
CA PRO A 50 1.13 1.42 11.06
C PRO A 50 1.95 2.60 11.57
N GLY A 51 2.84 3.13 10.73
CA GLY A 51 3.62 4.33 11.03
C GLY A 51 4.51 4.19 12.27
N SER A 52 4.92 2.96 12.59
CA SER A 52 5.65 2.63 13.80
C SER A 52 6.88 1.79 13.50
N CYS A 53 7.85 1.81 14.42
CA CYS A 53 9.05 1.00 14.38
C CYS A 53 9.39 0.47 15.78
N ALA A 54 10.24 -0.55 15.83
CA ALA A 54 10.79 -1.10 17.06
C ALA A 54 12.24 -1.50 16.83
N GLN A 55 13.07 -1.26 17.84
CA GLN A 55 14.43 -1.75 17.94
C GLN A 55 14.48 -2.79 19.07
N ILE A 56 14.80 -4.03 18.72
CA ILE A 56 14.65 -5.19 19.60
C ILE A 56 16.03 -5.82 19.80
N PRO A 57 16.55 -5.92 21.03
CA PRO A 57 17.81 -6.62 21.28
C PRO A 57 17.75 -8.08 20.82
N LEU A 58 18.78 -8.55 20.11
CA LEU A 58 18.89 -9.95 19.71
C LEU A 58 19.13 -10.87 20.90
N HIS A 59 19.84 -10.38 21.92
CA HIS A 59 20.09 -11.07 23.16
C HIS A 59 19.08 -10.60 24.22
N ASN A 60 18.30 -11.53 24.75
CA ASN A 60 17.24 -11.28 25.74
C ASN A 60 16.19 -10.26 25.24
N PRO A 61 15.48 -10.56 24.13
CA PRO A 61 14.42 -9.69 23.64
C PRO A 61 13.31 -9.54 24.70
N PRO A 62 12.72 -8.34 24.86
CA PRO A 62 11.61 -8.15 25.78
C PRO A 62 10.34 -8.82 25.25
N THR A 63 9.52 -9.36 26.15
CA THR A 63 8.19 -9.91 25.79
C THR A 63 7.27 -8.82 25.23
N ILE A 64 7.41 -7.58 25.70
CA ILE A 64 6.67 -6.43 25.18
C ILE A 64 7.63 -5.64 24.29
N LEU A 65 7.31 -5.56 23.00
CA LEU A 65 8.15 -4.86 22.05
C LEU A 65 8.12 -3.34 22.31
N PRO A 66 9.28 -2.65 22.28
CA PRO A 66 9.35 -1.20 22.46
C PRO A 66 8.93 -0.47 21.17
N ILE A 67 7.65 -0.56 20.84
CA ILE A 67 7.10 0.03 19.61
C ILE A 67 6.98 1.55 19.79
N GLN A 68 7.53 2.29 18.84
CA GLN A 68 7.51 3.75 18.78
C GLN A 68 6.85 4.20 17.49
N GLN A 69 5.88 5.11 17.60
CA GLN A 69 5.26 5.73 16.44
C GLN A 69 6.21 6.78 15.86
N TYR A 70 6.60 6.62 14.60
CA TYR A 70 7.42 7.61 13.87
C TYR A 70 6.58 8.49 12.94
N TYR A 71 5.35 8.07 12.62
CA TYR A 71 4.45 8.80 11.74
C TYR A 71 3.05 8.93 12.34
N ALA A 72 2.56 10.15 12.39
CA ALA A 72 1.16 10.48 12.63
C ALA A 72 0.65 11.29 11.44
N VAL A 73 -0.62 11.10 11.07
CA VAL A 73 -1.26 11.94 10.04
C VAL A 73 -1.24 13.38 10.56
N PRO A 74 -0.58 14.32 9.85
CA PRO A 74 -0.48 15.67 10.33
C PRO A 74 -1.88 16.32 10.31
N SER A 75 -2.20 17.08 11.36
CA SER A 75 -3.32 18.01 11.31
C SER A 75 -2.95 19.12 10.33
N VAL A 76 -3.66 19.21 9.21
CA VAL A 76 -3.41 20.22 8.19
C VAL A 76 -4.30 21.42 8.49
N PRO A 77 -3.76 22.62 8.73
CA PRO A 77 -4.57 23.80 8.94
C PRO A 77 -5.38 24.11 7.68
N GLU A 78 -6.55 24.72 7.85
CA GLU A 78 -7.36 25.17 6.73
C GLU A 78 -6.56 26.13 5.86
N ARG A 79 -6.50 25.84 4.56
CA ARG A 79 -5.78 26.64 3.58
C ARG A 79 -6.78 27.33 2.68
N VAL A 80 -6.84 28.66 2.74
CA VAL A 80 -7.59 29.44 1.76
C VAL A 80 -6.80 29.47 0.46
N MET A 81 -7.36 28.88 -0.59
CA MET A 81 -6.79 28.89 -1.93
C MET A 81 -7.89 28.97 -2.98
N THR A 82 -7.55 29.45 -4.17
CA THR A 82 -8.49 29.46 -5.30
C THR A 82 -8.72 28.02 -5.80
N LEU A 83 -9.87 27.78 -6.41
CA LEU A 83 -10.19 26.49 -7.03
C LEU A 83 -9.12 26.08 -8.05
N HIS A 84 -8.63 27.02 -8.87
CA HIS A 84 -7.59 26.77 -9.85
C HIS A 84 -6.27 26.29 -9.20
N THR A 85 -5.84 26.93 -8.11
CA THR A 85 -4.65 26.52 -7.38
C THR A 85 -4.81 25.14 -6.76
N ALA A 86 -5.97 24.86 -6.15
CA ALA A 86 -6.28 23.55 -5.58
C ALA A 86 -6.27 22.45 -6.66
N GLN A 87 -6.92 22.70 -7.80
CA GLN A 87 -6.96 21.76 -8.93
C GLN A 87 -5.56 21.44 -9.46
N ASN A 88 -4.71 22.45 -9.63
CA ASN A 88 -3.34 22.25 -10.08
C ASN A 88 -2.50 21.50 -9.03
N ALA A 89 -2.65 21.81 -7.75
CA ALA A 89 -1.96 21.11 -6.68
C ALA A 89 -2.35 19.62 -6.63
N VAL A 90 -3.65 19.31 -6.67
CA VAL A 90 -4.14 17.92 -6.71
C VAL A 90 -3.63 17.20 -7.94
N ARG A 91 -3.73 17.82 -9.13
CA ARG A 91 -3.25 17.24 -10.39
C ARG A 91 -1.76 16.89 -10.29
N THR A 92 -0.92 17.84 -9.88
CA THR A 92 0.54 17.65 -9.80
C THR A 92 0.90 16.58 -8.77
N ILE A 93 0.33 16.65 -7.57
CA ILE A 93 0.61 15.66 -6.51
C ILE A 93 0.18 14.26 -6.96
N LEU A 94 -0.99 14.13 -7.57
CA LEU A 94 -1.49 12.85 -8.04
C LEU A 94 -0.62 12.27 -9.16
N VAL A 95 -0.27 13.09 -10.17
CA VAL A 95 0.59 12.65 -11.27
C VAL A 95 1.95 12.17 -10.75
N ASN A 96 2.59 12.95 -9.87
CA ASN A 96 3.87 12.57 -9.27
C ASN A 96 3.75 11.30 -8.40
N ALA A 97 2.62 11.13 -7.71
CA ALA A 97 2.36 9.94 -6.91
C ALA A 97 2.19 8.68 -7.78
N VAL A 98 1.57 8.80 -8.96
CA VAL A 98 1.49 7.71 -9.94
C VAL A 98 2.87 7.42 -10.54
N GLU A 99 3.57 8.45 -11.03
CA GLU A 99 4.91 8.31 -11.63
C GLU A 99 5.88 7.58 -10.70
N LYS A 100 5.95 7.97 -9.42
CA LYS A 100 6.77 7.30 -8.39
C LYS A 100 6.46 5.80 -8.26
N ARG A 101 5.23 5.36 -8.56
CA ARG A 101 4.81 3.96 -8.47
C ARG A 101 5.01 3.18 -9.77
N LEU A 102 5.43 3.84 -10.85
CA LEU A 102 5.75 3.24 -12.14
C LEU A 102 7.26 2.97 -12.32
N MET A 103 8.05 3.05 -11.26
CA MET A 103 9.49 2.79 -11.33
C MET A 103 9.80 1.30 -11.53
N GLY A 104 10.62 1.00 -12.55
CA GLY A 104 11.21 -0.31 -12.81
C GLY A 104 10.87 -0.90 -14.17
N ASN A 105 11.66 -1.86 -14.63
CA ASN A 105 11.47 -2.57 -15.90
C ASN A 105 10.45 -3.71 -15.72
N ARG A 106 9.17 -3.37 -15.55
CA ARG A 106 8.09 -4.35 -15.35
C ARG A 106 6.89 -3.99 -16.22
N HIS A 107 6.14 -5.00 -16.65
CA HIS A 107 4.83 -4.76 -17.24
C HIS A 107 3.83 -4.34 -16.15
N PHE A 108 3.07 -3.28 -16.40
CA PHE A 108 2.08 -2.77 -15.47
C PHE A 108 0.68 -3.26 -15.84
N GLY A 109 -0.02 -3.76 -14.83
CA GLY A 109 -1.45 -4.07 -14.89
C GLY A 109 -2.25 -3.11 -14.02
N PHE A 110 -3.48 -2.79 -14.41
CA PHE A 110 -4.40 -1.95 -13.64
C PHE A 110 -5.72 -2.67 -13.43
N MET A 111 -6.32 -2.52 -12.24
CA MET A 111 -7.72 -2.87 -12.04
C MET A 111 -8.58 -1.67 -12.40
N LEU A 112 -9.54 -1.85 -13.32
CA LEU A 112 -10.53 -0.86 -13.70
C LEU A 112 -11.90 -1.29 -13.21
N SER A 113 -12.49 -0.49 -12.34
CA SER A 113 -13.86 -0.70 -11.86
C SER A 113 -14.91 0.05 -12.68
N GLY A 114 -14.50 0.84 -13.68
CA GLY A 114 -15.38 1.80 -14.37
C GLY A 114 -15.63 3.10 -13.59
N GLY A 115 -15.16 3.19 -12.34
CA GLY A 115 -15.24 4.40 -11.52
C GLY A 115 -14.17 5.45 -11.84
N LEU A 116 -14.37 6.66 -11.29
CA LEU A 116 -13.47 7.80 -11.49
C LEU A 116 -12.02 7.53 -11.04
N ASP A 117 -11.85 6.96 -9.85
CA ASP A 117 -10.53 6.83 -9.20
C ASP A 117 -9.60 5.89 -9.98
N SER A 118 -10.07 4.67 -10.25
CA SER A 118 -9.29 3.66 -10.99
C SER A 118 -8.99 4.12 -12.41
N SER A 119 -9.98 4.75 -13.08
CA SER A 119 -9.82 5.31 -14.42
C SER A 119 -8.80 6.44 -14.46
N LEU A 120 -8.77 7.31 -13.45
CA LEU A 120 -7.83 8.43 -13.37
C LEU A 120 -6.40 7.93 -13.19
N ILE A 121 -6.16 6.99 -12.27
CA ILE A 121 -4.84 6.39 -12.05
C ILE A 121 -4.34 5.69 -13.32
N ALA A 122 -5.18 4.86 -13.95
CA ALA A 122 -4.80 4.13 -15.14
C ALA A 122 -4.56 5.07 -16.35
N THR A 123 -5.34 6.13 -16.48
CA THR A 123 -5.15 7.15 -17.52
C THR A 123 -3.85 7.92 -17.34
N ILE A 124 -3.52 8.34 -16.12
CA ILE A 124 -2.24 9.00 -15.83
C ILE A 124 -1.09 8.04 -16.15
N ALA A 125 -1.16 6.80 -15.69
CA ALA A 125 -0.10 5.83 -15.93
C ALA A 125 0.10 5.52 -17.41
N SER A 126 -0.99 5.35 -18.17
CA SER A 126 -0.93 5.10 -19.61
C SER A 126 -0.27 6.23 -20.40
N LYS A 127 -0.23 7.47 -19.87
CA LYS A 127 0.47 8.60 -20.50
C LYS A 127 1.96 8.63 -20.16
N LEU A 128 2.36 8.02 -19.05
CA LEU A 128 3.74 8.00 -18.56
C LEU A 128 4.51 6.74 -19.02
N LEU A 129 3.81 5.64 -19.28
CA LEU A 129 4.39 4.39 -19.74
C LEU A 129 4.67 4.42 -21.24
N THR A 130 5.81 3.88 -21.65
CA THR A 130 6.16 3.68 -23.07
C THR A 130 5.28 2.60 -23.72
N GLU A 131 4.96 1.55 -22.96
CA GLU A 131 4.07 0.49 -23.40
C GLU A 131 2.67 0.64 -22.80
N LYS A 132 1.65 0.30 -23.59
CA LYS A 132 0.27 0.36 -23.10
C LYS A 132 0.07 -0.69 -22.01
N PRO A 133 -0.38 -0.29 -20.81
CA PRO A 133 -0.62 -1.27 -19.75
C PRO A 133 -1.85 -2.12 -20.06
N ILE A 134 -1.94 -3.25 -19.38
CA ILE A 134 -3.10 -4.13 -19.42
C ILE A 134 -4.05 -3.73 -18.30
N ALA A 135 -5.34 -3.54 -18.60
CA ALA A 135 -6.37 -3.40 -17.59
C ALA A 135 -7.16 -4.68 -17.41
N PHE A 136 -7.62 -4.89 -16.18
CA PHE A 136 -8.49 -5.98 -15.78
C PHE A 136 -9.74 -5.41 -15.12
N SER A 137 -10.88 -5.95 -15.46
CA SER A 137 -12.15 -5.67 -14.79
C SER A 137 -12.83 -6.99 -14.43
N VAL A 138 -13.50 -7.02 -13.28
CA VAL A 138 -14.24 -8.17 -12.78
C VAL A 138 -15.59 -7.68 -12.33
N GLY A 139 -16.65 -8.36 -12.75
CA GLY A 139 -18.03 -8.02 -12.42
C GLY A 139 -18.99 -9.07 -12.98
N PHE A 140 -20.25 -9.02 -12.57
CA PHE A 140 -21.30 -9.82 -13.22
C PHE A 140 -21.48 -9.36 -14.67
N GLU A 141 -21.92 -10.27 -15.55
CA GLU A 141 -22.00 -10.05 -17.00
C GLU A 141 -22.80 -8.79 -17.38
N ASP A 142 -23.88 -8.52 -16.66
CA ASP A 142 -24.76 -7.35 -16.86
C ASP A 142 -24.40 -6.14 -15.97
N SER A 143 -23.20 -6.12 -15.38
CA SER A 143 -22.80 -5.03 -14.49
C SER A 143 -22.51 -3.75 -15.28
N PRO A 144 -23.11 -2.61 -14.90
CA PRO A 144 -22.78 -1.31 -15.51
C PRO A 144 -21.32 -0.92 -15.30
N ASP A 145 -20.64 -1.47 -14.28
CA ASP A 145 -19.22 -1.25 -14.04
C ASP A 145 -18.34 -1.81 -15.17
N LEU A 146 -18.74 -2.94 -15.77
CA LEU A 146 -18.04 -3.52 -16.92
C LEU A 146 -18.22 -2.66 -18.17
N GLU A 147 -19.42 -2.13 -18.40
CA GLU A 147 -19.68 -1.18 -19.50
C GLU A 147 -18.83 0.08 -19.34
N ASN A 148 -18.80 0.64 -18.12
CA ASN A 148 -18.02 1.83 -17.82
C ASN A 148 -16.50 1.58 -17.95
N ALA A 149 -16.00 0.42 -17.54
CA ALA A 149 -14.59 0.07 -17.70
C ALA A 149 -14.16 -0.02 -19.18
N ARG A 150 -15.07 -0.45 -20.07
CA ARG A 150 -14.81 -0.53 -21.53
C ARG A 150 -14.61 0.84 -22.19
N LEU A 151 -15.05 1.95 -21.55
CA LEU A 151 -14.88 3.30 -22.10
C LEU A 151 -13.42 3.80 -22.08
N GLY A 152 -12.51 3.12 -21.39
CA GLY A 152 -11.09 3.45 -21.32
C GLY A 152 -10.32 3.22 -22.62
N ARG A 153 -10.49 4.10 -23.63
CA ARG A 153 -9.97 3.96 -25.01
C ARG A 153 -8.44 3.83 -25.17
N ASN A 154 -7.66 4.11 -24.12
CA ASN A 154 -6.19 4.10 -24.18
C ASN A 154 -5.53 2.91 -23.49
N ILE A 155 -6.31 1.99 -22.94
CA ILE A 155 -5.80 0.85 -22.15
C ILE A 155 -6.31 -0.45 -22.77
N LYS A 156 -5.44 -1.48 -22.85
CA LYS A 156 -5.86 -2.79 -23.35
C LYS A 156 -6.62 -3.53 -22.25
N LEU A 157 -7.94 -3.64 -22.39
CA LEU A 157 -8.81 -4.28 -21.38
C LEU A 157 -8.92 -5.79 -21.60
N ILE A 158 -8.71 -6.57 -20.54
CA ILE A 158 -9.02 -8.00 -20.43
C ILE A 158 -10.19 -8.14 -19.47
N LEU A 159 -11.24 -8.83 -19.90
CA LEU A 159 -12.44 -9.11 -19.11
C LEU A 159 -12.42 -10.59 -18.71
N ASN A 160 -12.76 -10.87 -17.44
CA ASN A 160 -13.01 -12.21 -16.91
C ASN A 160 -14.33 -12.22 -16.14
#